data_AF-A0A133S392-F1
#
_entry.id   AF-A0A133S392-F1
#
_cell.length_a   1.000
_cell.length_b   1.000
_cell.length_c   1.000
_cell.angle_alpha   90.00
_cell.angle_beta   90.00
_cell.angle_gamma   90.00
#
_symmetry.space_group_name_H-M   'P 1'
#
loop_
_entity.id
_entity.type
_entity.pdbx_description
1 polymer ?
#
loop_
_entity_poly.entity_id
_entity_poly.type
_entity_poly.pdbx_seq_one_letter_code
_entity_poly.pdbx_strand_id
1 'polypeptide(L)'
;MTEIQSLLLMKATLESANLHGVEAMLDDDCEYVSTGRGIIARNKRESLEFLTAMVDSIQSDHVPVICRVMHITEVYEEDALFHEGRHGLTVAYEEGDQYAYMLFVDINEDGRIDRIVSSQENYAFEYDDLRLSLDETPYRFPIVPHTVKDWIAALSIWLETDNFDIDDFYQFIDEDTKVVFQKGDAESITLENGLDVEDYFDQLMNQHFAAVPHIIRDEDDNLILVYGPMSLIVSLNEQGGLAVISIYIDTRDEEESIDEYGYIEEDLTEPVEEEPFTDY
;
A
#
# COMPACT_ATOMS: atom_id res chain seq x y z
N MET A 1 -13.91 0.00 -8.27
CA MET A 1 -12.45 0.23 -8.25
C MET A 1 -11.93 0.12 -9.67
N THR A 2 -10.77 0.70 -9.95
CA THR A 2 -10.04 0.48 -11.20
C THR A 2 -9.28 -0.84 -11.16
N GLU A 3 -8.67 -1.23 -12.29
CA GLU A 3 -7.79 -2.39 -12.37
C GLU A 3 -6.56 -2.20 -11.46
N ILE A 4 -5.86 -1.06 -11.56
CA ILE A 4 -4.66 -0.80 -10.75
C ILE A 4 -4.99 -0.77 -9.27
N GLN A 5 -6.07 -0.11 -8.85
CA GLN A 5 -6.50 -0.11 -7.44
C GLN A 5 -6.77 -1.54 -6.92
N SER A 6 -7.36 -2.38 -7.76
CA SER A 6 -7.64 -3.77 -7.41
C SER A 6 -6.36 -4.60 -7.31
N LEU A 7 -5.40 -4.39 -8.21
CA LEU A 7 -4.07 -4.98 -8.12
C LEU A 7 -3.35 -4.53 -6.85
N LEU A 8 -3.33 -3.23 -6.52
CA LEU A 8 -2.67 -2.72 -5.32
C LEU A 8 -3.27 -3.28 -4.02
N LEU A 9 -4.60 -3.44 -3.97
CA LEU A 9 -5.26 -4.10 -2.84
C LEU A 9 -4.93 -5.60 -2.76
N MET A 10 -4.83 -6.29 -3.90
CA MET A 10 -4.38 -7.69 -3.94
C MET A 10 -2.92 -7.82 -3.49
N LYS A 11 -2.05 -6.91 -3.93
CA LYS A 11 -0.67 -6.77 -3.45
C LYS A 11 -0.66 -6.63 -1.93
N ALA A 12 -1.39 -5.66 -1.38
CA ALA A 12 -1.43 -5.44 0.06
C ALA A 12 -1.91 -6.69 0.82
N THR A 13 -2.89 -7.42 0.28
CA THR A 13 -3.38 -8.67 0.87
C THR A 13 -2.35 -9.80 0.88
N LEU A 14 -1.57 -9.96 -0.20
CA LEU A 14 -0.55 -11.00 -0.28
C LEU A 14 0.66 -10.68 0.62
N GLU A 15 1.12 -9.43 0.59
CA GLU A 15 2.24 -8.94 1.39
C GLU A 15 1.92 -8.99 2.91
N SER A 16 0.71 -8.56 3.29
CA SER A 16 0.25 -8.62 4.69
C SER A 16 -0.23 -10.01 5.14
N ALA A 17 -0.33 -10.97 4.23
CA ALA A 17 -0.98 -12.26 4.49
C ALA A 17 -2.35 -12.08 5.19
N ASN A 18 -3.18 -11.17 4.68
CA ASN A 18 -4.45 -10.84 5.31
C ASN A 18 -5.53 -10.49 4.28
N LEU A 19 -6.63 -11.24 4.32
CA LEU A 19 -7.76 -11.14 3.38
C LEU A 19 -8.85 -10.17 3.78
N HIS A 20 -8.70 -9.44 4.89
CA HIS A 20 -9.68 -8.45 5.29
C HIS A 20 -9.93 -7.44 4.15
N GLY A 21 -11.19 -7.14 3.88
CA GLY A 21 -11.63 -6.28 2.78
C GLY A 21 -11.72 -6.94 1.41
N VAL A 22 -11.02 -8.06 1.15
CA VAL A 22 -11.03 -8.73 -0.17
C VAL A 22 -12.42 -9.22 -0.56
N GLU A 23 -13.18 -9.73 0.40
CA GLU A 23 -14.56 -10.16 0.15
C GLU A 23 -15.42 -9.03 -0.45
N ALA A 24 -15.22 -7.78 -0.04
CA ALA A 24 -15.99 -6.65 -0.58
C ALA A 24 -15.60 -6.32 -2.03
N MET A 25 -14.41 -6.73 -2.45
CA MET A 25 -13.88 -6.49 -3.79
C MET A 25 -14.33 -7.53 -4.81
N LEU A 26 -14.61 -8.77 -4.38
CA LEU A 26 -14.96 -9.85 -5.29
C LEU A 26 -16.44 -9.82 -5.69
N ASP A 27 -16.69 -9.99 -6.99
CA ASP A 27 -18.00 -10.30 -7.53
C ASP A 27 -18.49 -11.68 -7.05
N ASP A 28 -19.80 -11.88 -6.98
CA ASP A 28 -20.39 -13.14 -6.50
C ASP A 28 -20.01 -14.33 -7.40
N ASP A 29 -19.88 -14.10 -8.70
CA ASP A 29 -19.47 -15.10 -9.69
C ASP A 29 -17.95 -15.11 -9.94
N CYS A 30 -17.16 -14.48 -9.06
CA CYS A 30 -15.71 -14.35 -9.24
C CYS A 30 -15.00 -15.70 -9.43
N GLU A 31 -14.29 -15.86 -10.55
CA GLU A 31 -13.50 -17.04 -10.85
C GLU A 31 -12.03 -16.87 -10.45
N TYR A 32 -11.41 -17.96 -9.98
CA TYR A 32 -9.96 -18.05 -9.91
C TYR A 32 -9.45 -19.03 -10.96
N VAL A 33 -8.53 -18.58 -11.80
CA VAL A 33 -7.91 -19.35 -12.88
C VAL A 33 -6.41 -19.47 -12.64
N SER A 34 -5.86 -20.65 -12.86
CA SER A 34 -4.42 -20.86 -12.95
C SER A 34 -4.09 -21.34 -14.36
N THR A 35 -3.19 -20.69 -15.08
CA THR A 35 -2.94 -21.02 -16.51
C THR A 35 -2.53 -22.48 -16.72
N GLY A 36 -1.85 -23.10 -15.75
CA GLY A 36 -1.50 -24.52 -15.78
C GLY A 36 -2.59 -25.50 -15.32
N ARG A 37 -3.67 -25.04 -14.68
CA ARG A 37 -4.71 -25.91 -14.08
C ARG A 37 -6.14 -25.60 -14.57
N GLY A 38 -6.33 -24.51 -15.30
CA GLY A 38 -7.63 -23.97 -15.68
C GLY A 38 -8.36 -23.33 -14.50
N ILE A 39 -9.69 -23.35 -14.53
CA ILE A 39 -10.54 -22.76 -13.49
C ILE A 39 -10.48 -23.62 -12.23
N ILE A 40 -9.95 -23.06 -11.15
CA ILE A 40 -9.80 -23.72 -9.84
C ILE A 40 -10.89 -23.31 -8.85
N ALA A 41 -11.48 -22.12 -9.02
CA ALA A 41 -12.66 -21.65 -8.28
C ALA A 41 -13.65 -20.98 -9.23
N ARG A 42 -14.96 -21.20 -9.01
CA ARG A 42 -16.04 -20.77 -9.92
C ARG A 42 -16.98 -19.71 -9.36
N ASN A 43 -16.72 -19.21 -8.16
CA ASN A 43 -17.54 -18.21 -7.49
C ASN A 43 -16.74 -17.61 -6.33
N LYS A 44 -17.24 -16.48 -5.81
CA LYS A 44 -16.68 -15.75 -4.68
C LYS A 44 -16.24 -16.62 -3.51
N ARG A 45 -17.09 -17.55 -3.07
CA ARG A 45 -16.80 -18.40 -1.91
C ARG A 45 -15.61 -19.31 -2.19
N GLU A 46 -15.58 -19.98 -3.34
CA GLU A 46 -14.46 -20.85 -3.73
C GLU A 46 -13.17 -20.05 -3.94
N SER A 47 -13.27 -18.86 -4.52
CA SER A 47 -12.14 -17.97 -4.76
C SER A 47 -11.55 -17.48 -3.43
N LEU A 48 -12.40 -17.11 -2.46
CA LEU A 48 -11.99 -16.80 -1.10
C LEU A 48 -11.34 -18.00 -0.40
N GLU A 49 -11.95 -19.20 -0.48
CA GLU A 49 -11.36 -20.41 0.12
C GLU A 49 -9.95 -20.70 -0.44
N PHE A 50 -9.74 -20.49 -1.74
CA PHE A 50 -8.43 -20.65 -2.35
C PHE A 50 -7.43 -19.56 -1.92
N LEU A 51 -7.85 -18.30 -1.91
CA LEU A 51 -7.04 -17.19 -1.41
C LEU A 51 -6.67 -17.39 0.07
N THR A 52 -7.60 -17.88 0.90
CA THR A 52 -7.35 -18.22 2.31
C THR A 52 -6.28 -19.28 2.44
N ALA A 53 -6.34 -20.35 1.65
CA ALA A 53 -5.30 -21.37 1.68
C ALA A 53 -3.91 -20.81 1.29
N MET A 54 -3.84 -19.85 0.37
CA MET A 54 -2.57 -19.21 0.02
C MET A 54 -2.05 -18.32 1.15
N VAL A 55 -2.91 -17.47 1.70
CA VAL A 55 -2.56 -16.56 2.79
C VAL A 55 -2.17 -17.32 4.06
N ASP A 56 -2.91 -18.37 4.43
CA ASP A 56 -2.59 -19.23 5.56
C ASP A 56 -1.21 -19.88 5.41
N SER A 57 -0.83 -20.27 4.19
CA SER A 57 0.50 -20.84 3.90
C SER A 57 1.61 -19.79 4.02
N ILE A 58 1.38 -18.59 3.48
CA ILE A 58 2.31 -17.45 3.61
C ILE A 58 2.51 -17.12 5.11
N GLN A 59 1.43 -17.18 5.90
CA GLN A 59 1.48 -16.91 7.33
C GLN A 59 2.21 -18.02 8.09
N SER A 60 1.83 -19.29 7.91
CA SER A 60 2.40 -20.42 8.67
C SER A 60 3.89 -20.60 8.44
N ASP A 61 4.35 -20.31 7.23
CA ASP A 61 5.72 -20.55 6.81
C ASP A 61 6.61 -19.30 7.00
N HIS A 62 6.06 -18.19 7.49
CA HIS A 62 6.71 -16.89 7.62
C HIS A 62 7.44 -16.48 6.33
N VAL A 63 6.82 -16.76 5.18
CA VAL A 63 7.42 -16.46 3.88
C VAL A 63 7.20 -14.97 3.58
N PRO A 64 8.26 -14.19 3.31
CA PRO A 64 8.11 -12.83 2.83
C PRO A 64 7.52 -12.86 1.42
N VAL A 65 6.52 -12.01 1.17
CA VAL A 65 5.93 -11.86 -0.16
C VAL A 65 6.17 -10.44 -0.61
N ILE A 66 6.69 -10.29 -1.82
CA ILE A 66 6.92 -9.00 -2.45
C ILE A 66 6.13 -8.97 -3.75
N CYS A 67 5.29 -7.95 -3.90
CA CYS A 67 4.49 -7.75 -5.10
C CYS A 67 4.83 -6.41 -5.77
N ARG A 68 4.89 -6.41 -7.10
CA ARG A 68 5.14 -5.19 -7.89
C ARG A 68 4.21 -5.13 -9.08
N VAL A 69 3.66 -3.94 -9.32
CA VAL A 69 2.84 -3.68 -10.51
C VAL A 69 3.73 -3.63 -11.74
N MET A 70 3.28 -4.28 -12.79
CA MET A 70 3.97 -4.35 -14.08
C MET A 70 2.96 -4.25 -15.21
N HIS A 71 3.44 -3.91 -16.40
CA HIS A 71 2.70 -4.08 -17.64
C HIS A 71 3.48 -4.97 -18.62
N ILE A 72 2.74 -5.76 -19.40
CA ILE A 72 3.31 -6.60 -20.46
C ILE A 72 3.82 -5.70 -21.59
N THR A 73 5.08 -5.88 -22.00
CA THR A 73 5.67 -5.14 -23.14
C THR A 73 5.74 -5.96 -24.41
N GLU A 74 5.81 -7.28 -24.31
CA GLU A 74 5.87 -8.18 -25.47
C GLU A 74 5.27 -9.55 -25.12
N VAL A 75 4.57 -10.12 -26.10
CA VAL A 75 3.96 -11.46 -26.03
C VAL A 75 4.58 -12.36 -27.08
N TYR A 76 5.06 -13.54 -26.66
CA TYR A 76 5.81 -14.44 -27.55
C TYR A 76 4.95 -15.52 -28.22
N GLU A 77 3.77 -15.81 -27.69
CA GLU A 77 2.87 -16.88 -28.16
C GLU A 77 1.61 -16.30 -28.81
N GLU A 78 1.18 -16.84 -29.96
CA GLU A 78 0.01 -16.33 -30.69
C GLU A 78 -1.32 -16.55 -29.95
N ASP A 79 -1.36 -17.52 -29.03
CA ASP A 79 -2.51 -17.89 -28.21
C ASP A 79 -2.35 -17.50 -26.72
N ALA A 80 -1.42 -16.59 -26.43
CA ALA A 80 -1.22 -16.09 -25.07
C ALA A 80 -2.51 -15.49 -24.50
N LEU A 81 -2.70 -15.68 -23.19
CA LEU A 81 -3.91 -15.26 -22.50
C LEU A 81 -4.04 -13.73 -22.42
N PHE A 82 -2.92 -13.03 -22.30
CA PHE A 82 -2.86 -11.57 -22.16
C PHE A 82 -2.09 -10.91 -23.31
N HIS A 83 -2.32 -9.61 -23.49
CA HIS A 83 -1.75 -8.80 -24.57
C HIS A 83 -0.79 -7.73 -24.04
N GLU A 84 -0.01 -7.12 -24.93
CA GLU A 84 0.83 -5.95 -24.61
C GLU A 84 0.02 -4.81 -23.99
N GLY A 85 0.58 -4.16 -22.97
CA GLY A 85 -0.05 -3.11 -22.16
C GLY A 85 -0.96 -3.61 -21.03
N ARG A 86 -1.16 -4.92 -20.89
CA ARG A 86 -1.94 -5.47 -19.77
C ARG A 86 -1.16 -5.34 -18.47
N HIS A 87 -1.80 -4.77 -17.45
CA HIS A 87 -1.25 -4.65 -16.11
C HIS A 87 -1.43 -5.93 -15.30
N GLY A 88 -0.48 -6.21 -14.41
CA GLY A 88 -0.53 -7.31 -13.47
C GLY A 88 0.40 -7.09 -12.29
N LEU A 89 0.48 -8.08 -11.42
CA LEU A 89 1.42 -8.14 -10.32
C LEU A 89 2.42 -9.25 -10.55
N THR A 90 3.72 -8.97 -10.43
CA THR A 90 4.68 -10.03 -10.14
C THR A 90 4.58 -10.40 -8.66
N VAL A 91 4.57 -11.68 -8.33
CA VAL A 91 4.60 -12.16 -6.94
C VAL A 91 5.88 -12.95 -6.70
N ALA A 92 6.68 -12.54 -5.72
CA ALA A 92 7.95 -13.19 -5.32
C ALA A 92 7.91 -13.63 -3.85
N TYR A 93 8.59 -14.74 -3.53
CA TYR A 93 8.61 -15.35 -2.18
C TYR A 93 9.96 -15.17 -1.42
N GLU A 94 10.90 -14.41 -1.98
CA GLU A 94 12.19 -14.05 -1.39
C GLU A 94 12.64 -12.68 -1.93
N GLU A 95 13.56 -12.00 -1.25
CA GLU A 95 14.21 -10.80 -1.80
C GLU A 95 15.07 -11.17 -3.02
N GLY A 96 14.65 -10.71 -4.21
CA GLY A 96 15.40 -10.87 -5.45
C GLY A 96 14.55 -10.61 -6.69
N ASP A 97 15.19 -10.59 -7.87
CA ASP A 97 14.53 -10.28 -9.15
C ASP A 97 13.68 -11.42 -9.72
N GLN A 98 13.57 -12.56 -9.02
CA GLN A 98 12.85 -13.73 -9.50
C GLN A 98 11.44 -13.79 -8.92
N TYR A 99 10.44 -13.52 -9.77
CA TYR A 99 9.05 -13.75 -9.45
C TYR A 99 8.69 -15.25 -9.55
N ALA A 100 7.75 -15.70 -8.73
CA ALA A 100 7.23 -17.06 -8.73
C ALA A 100 6.07 -17.24 -9.72
N TYR A 101 5.22 -16.23 -9.84
CA TYR A 101 4.12 -16.15 -10.80
C TYR A 101 3.67 -14.69 -10.99
N MET A 102 2.88 -14.45 -12.04
CA MET A 102 2.17 -13.20 -12.27
C MET A 102 0.71 -13.36 -11.87
N LEU A 103 0.11 -12.32 -11.28
CA LEU A 103 -1.29 -12.27 -10.94
C LEU A 103 -1.98 -11.14 -11.71
N PHE A 104 -3.10 -11.46 -12.35
CA PHE A 104 -3.91 -10.51 -13.10
C PHE A 104 -5.34 -10.51 -12.54
N VAL A 105 -6.03 -9.38 -12.67
CA VAL A 105 -7.43 -9.25 -12.25
C VAL A 105 -8.26 -8.65 -13.37
N ASP A 106 -9.42 -9.23 -13.65
CA ASP A 106 -10.44 -8.59 -14.48
C ASP A 106 -11.49 -7.96 -13.57
N ILE A 107 -11.94 -6.77 -13.97
CA ILE A 107 -12.88 -5.94 -13.21
C ILE A 107 -14.15 -5.78 -14.03
N ASN A 108 -15.29 -6.02 -13.40
CA ASN A 108 -16.60 -5.84 -14.01
C ASN A 108 -17.05 -4.36 -14.01
N GLU A 109 -18.22 -4.10 -14.61
CA GLU A 109 -18.78 -2.74 -14.72
C GLU A 109 -19.08 -2.08 -13.35
N ASP A 110 -19.32 -2.88 -12.30
CA ASP A 110 -19.54 -2.40 -10.94
C ASP A 110 -18.22 -2.12 -10.19
N GLY A 111 -17.08 -2.32 -10.85
CA GLY A 111 -15.77 -2.10 -10.26
C GLY A 111 -15.36 -3.17 -9.24
N ARG A 112 -15.90 -4.40 -9.37
CA ARG A 112 -15.54 -5.59 -8.59
C ARG A 112 -14.75 -6.58 -9.42
N ILE A 113 -13.93 -7.39 -8.77
CA ILE A 113 -13.13 -8.42 -9.42
C ILE A 113 -14.04 -9.59 -9.82
N ASP A 114 -14.14 -9.87 -11.12
CA ASP A 114 -14.88 -11.01 -11.67
C ASP A 114 -13.95 -12.19 -12.00
N ARG A 115 -12.65 -11.95 -12.17
CA ARG A 115 -11.68 -13.01 -12.41
C ARG A 115 -10.32 -12.66 -11.83
N ILE A 116 -9.71 -13.62 -11.15
CA ILE A 116 -8.30 -13.59 -10.74
C ILE A 116 -7.56 -14.66 -11.52
N VAL A 117 -6.43 -14.32 -12.12
CA VAL A 117 -5.62 -15.25 -12.89
C VAL A 117 -4.20 -15.30 -12.33
N SER A 118 -3.74 -16.46 -11.89
CA SER A 118 -2.32 -16.71 -11.67
C SER A 118 -1.67 -17.39 -12.87
N SER A 119 -0.59 -16.79 -13.37
CA SER A 119 0.12 -17.26 -14.56
C SER A 119 1.60 -17.47 -14.29
N GLN A 120 2.14 -18.55 -14.85
CA GLN A 120 3.57 -18.81 -14.97
C GLN A 120 4.03 -18.75 -16.43
N GLU A 121 3.21 -18.19 -17.32
CA GLU A 121 3.56 -17.99 -18.71
C GLU A 121 4.65 -16.93 -18.85
N ASN A 122 5.42 -17.02 -19.94
CA ASN A 122 6.53 -16.12 -20.20
C ASN A 122 6.03 -14.89 -20.96
N TYR A 123 5.99 -13.75 -20.28
CA TYR A 123 5.78 -12.43 -20.86
C TYR A 123 7.05 -11.59 -20.71
N ALA A 124 7.32 -10.71 -21.68
CA ALA A 124 8.19 -9.58 -21.40
C ALA A 124 7.36 -8.50 -20.70
N PHE A 125 7.95 -7.83 -19.71
CA PHE A 125 7.25 -6.81 -18.94
C PHE A 125 8.23 -5.78 -18.40
N GLU A 126 7.68 -4.63 -18.02
CA GLU A 126 8.37 -3.58 -17.27
C GLU A 126 7.58 -3.26 -16.01
N TYR A 127 8.27 -2.83 -14.95
CA TYR A 127 7.63 -2.38 -13.72
C TYR A 127 7.14 -0.95 -13.88
N ASP A 128 5.95 -0.68 -13.37
CA ASP A 128 5.36 0.66 -13.46
C ASP A 128 5.88 1.60 -12.37
N ASP A 129 6.10 2.84 -12.76
CA ASP A 129 6.11 3.99 -11.86
C ASP A 129 4.72 4.63 -11.90
N LEU A 130 3.87 4.21 -10.97
CA LEU A 130 2.46 4.59 -10.96
C LEU A 130 2.26 6.07 -10.68
N ARG A 131 3.12 6.73 -9.89
CA ARG A 131 3.02 8.17 -9.62
C ARG A 131 3.12 9.03 -10.87
N LEU A 132 3.92 8.62 -11.85
CA LEU A 132 4.17 9.41 -13.06
C LEU A 132 3.18 9.15 -14.20
N SER A 133 2.37 8.10 -14.10
CA SER A 133 1.63 7.54 -15.23
C SER A 133 0.13 7.38 -15.00
N LEU A 134 -0.37 7.66 -13.79
CA LEU A 134 -1.76 7.40 -13.44
C LEU A 134 -2.73 8.47 -13.99
N ASP A 135 -3.63 8.06 -14.88
CA ASP A 135 -4.85 8.80 -15.26
C ASP A 135 -6.08 8.03 -14.78
N GLU A 136 -6.18 7.86 -13.45
CA GLU A 136 -7.27 7.13 -12.79
C GLU A 136 -7.99 7.98 -11.75
N THR A 137 -9.20 7.58 -11.39
CA THR A 137 -9.91 8.17 -10.24
C THR A 137 -9.13 7.92 -8.95
N PRO A 138 -9.09 8.89 -8.02
CA PRO A 138 -8.44 8.70 -6.72
C PRO A 138 -8.96 7.47 -5.97
N TYR A 139 -8.08 6.79 -5.24
CA TYR A 139 -8.47 5.68 -4.39
C TYR A 139 -9.39 6.16 -3.26
N ARG A 140 -10.43 5.37 -2.99
CA ARG A 140 -11.35 5.51 -1.87
C ARG A 140 -11.50 4.19 -1.16
N PHE A 141 -11.78 4.23 0.12
CA PHE A 141 -12.04 3.04 0.91
C PHE A 141 -13.25 2.28 0.34
N PRO A 142 -13.10 1.00 -0.07
CA PRO A 142 -14.22 0.21 -0.57
C PRO A 142 -15.20 -0.17 0.55
N ILE A 143 -14.71 -0.20 1.79
CA ILE A 143 -15.44 -0.41 3.03
C ILE A 143 -14.83 0.48 4.12
N VAL A 144 -15.61 0.82 5.14
CA VAL A 144 -15.10 1.59 6.29
C VAL A 144 -13.89 0.88 6.90
N PRO A 145 -12.73 1.56 7.07
CA PRO A 145 -11.52 0.94 7.60
C PRO A 145 -11.67 0.64 9.10
N HIS A 146 -11.38 -0.60 9.49
CA HIS A 146 -11.51 -1.05 10.88
C HIS A 146 -10.34 -1.92 11.36
N THR A 147 -9.41 -2.24 10.48
CA THR A 147 -8.26 -3.10 10.80
C THR A 147 -6.96 -2.38 10.46
N VAL A 148 -5.86 -2.79 11.13
CA VAL A 148 -4.51 -2.29 10.83
C VAL A 148 -4.18 -2.50 9.34
N LYS A 149 -4.64 -3.62 8.76
CA LYS A 149 -4.47 -3.92 7.34
C LYS A 149 -5.15 -2.89 6.43
N ASP A 150 -6.36 -2.42 6.76
CA ASP A 150 -7.07 -1.44 5.94
C ASP A 150 -6.29 -0.14 5.83
N TRP A 151 -5.82 0.35 6.98
CA TRP A 151 -5.05 1.59 7.07
C TRP A 151 -3.70 1.46 6.36
N ILE A 152 -2.94 0.40 6.62
CA ILE A 152 -1.65 0.19 5.97
C ILE A 152 -1.80 -0.02 4.45
N ALA A 153 -2.85 -0.70 3.99
CA ALA A 153 -3.11 -0.84 2.56
C ALA A 153 -3.41 0.52 1.91
N ALA A 154 -4.23 1.35 2.55
CA ALA A 154 -4.51 2.70 2.08
C ALA A 154 -3.25 3.58 2.03
N LEU A 155 -2.44 3.57 3.09
CA LEU A 155 -1.18 4.30 3.14
C LEU A 155 -0.20 3.81 2.06
N SER A 156 -0.12 2.49 1.84
CA SER A 156 0.70 1.90 0.78
C SER A 156 0.27 2.39 -0.60
N ILE A 157 -1.04 2.41 -0.87
CA ILE A 157 -1.60 2.92 -2.12
C ILE A 157 -1.28 4.41 -2.30
N TRP A 158 -1.40 5.22 -1.24
CA TRP A 158 -1.06 6.63 -1.31
C TRP A 158 0.43 6.81 -1.63
N LEU A 159 1.32 6.14 -0.91
CA LEU A 159 2.76 6.19 -1.18
C LEU A 159 3.13 5.71 -2.59
N GLU A 160 2.42 4.73 -3.13
CA GLU A 160 2.73 4.15 -4.46
C GLU A 160 2.20 4.99 -5.62
N THR A 161 1.12 5.75 -5.42
CA THR A 161 0.38 6.37 -6.52
C THR A 161 0.25 7.89 -6.45
N ASP A 162 0.33 8.52 -5.27
CA ASP A 162 -0.04 9.93 -5.08
C ASP A 162 -1.47 10.25 -5.60
N ASN A 163 -2.33 9.25 -5.72
CA ASN A 163 -3.70 9.40 -6.22
C ASN A 163 -4.71 8.83 -5.22
N PHE A 164 -4.85 9.54 -4.10
CA PHE A 164 -5.71 9.17 -2.99
C PHE A 164 -6.79 10.23 -2.76
N ASP A 165 -8.01 9.82 -2.42
CA ASP A 165 -9.05 10.74 -2.00
C ASP A 165 -8.83 11.14 -0.53
N ILE A 166 -8.18 12.29 -0.35
CA ILE A 166 -7.77 12.81 0.96
C ILE A 166 -8.99 13.07 1.86
N ASP A 167 -10.09 13.58 1.30
CA ASP A 167 -11.33 13.79 2.06
C ASP A 167 -11.90 12.45 2.55
N ASP A 168 -11.83 11.42 1.70
CA ASP A 168 -12.27 10.07 2.08
C ASP A 168 -11.41 9.46 3.18
N PHE A 169 -10.11 9.78 3.21
CA PHE A 169 -9.18 9.35 4.26
C PHE A 169 -9.51 9.98 5.62
N TYR A 170 -9.51 11.31 5.67
CA TYR A 170 -9.61 12.06 6.93
C TYR A 170 -10.98 11.93 7.59
N GLN A 171 -12.05 11.62 6.85
CA GLN A 171 -13.37 11.40 7.46
C GLN A 171 -13.40 10.24 8.48
N PHE A 172 -12.45 9.30 8.37
CA PHE A 172 -12.35 8.12 9.23
C PHE A 172 -11.29 8.27 10.33
N ILE A 173 -10.60 9.41 10.37
CA ILE A 173 -9.61 9.74 11.40
C ILE A 173 -10.34 10.38 12.58
N ASP A 174 -10.11 9.85 13.77
CA ASP A 174 -10.64 10.42 15.01
C ASP A 174 -9.80 11.63 15.45
N GLU A 175 -10.42 12.61 16.13
CA GLU A 175 -9.70 13.73 16.72
C GLU A 175 -8.60 13.25 17.69
N ASP A 176 -8.75 12.11 18.37
CA ASP A 176 -7.70 11.63 19.26
C ASP A 176 -6.53 10.91 18.54
N THR A 177 -6.55 10.87 17.19
CA THR A 177 -5.49 10.23 16.40
C THR A 177 -4.19 11.02 16.47
N LYS A 178 -3.08 10.31 16.70
CA LYS A 178 -1.74 10.90 16.78
C LYS A 178 -0.88 10.46 15.61
N VAL A 179 -0.08 11.38 15.09
CA VAL A 179 1.00 11.05 14.15
C VAL A 179 2.33 11.23 14.88
N VAL A 180 3.09 10.16 15.01
CA VAL A 180 4.41 10.20 15.64
C VAL A 180 5.45 10.11 14.55
N PHE A 181 6.34 11.10 14.48
CA PHE A 181 7.40 11.18 13.50
C PHE A 181 8.77 11.06 14.17
N GLN A 182 9.68 10.27 13.58
CA GLN A 182 11.07 10.18 14.01
C GLN A 182 12.00 10.11 12.80
N LYS A 183 13.02 10.97 12.77
CA LYS A 183 14.07 10.97 11.75
C LYS A 183 15.40 10.51 12.38
N GLY A 184 15.87 9.33 11.99
CA GLY A 184 17.09 8.72 12.55
C GLY A 184 17.09 8.67 14.08
N ASP A 185 18.17 9.13 14.69
CA ASP A 185 18.35 9.18 16.16
C ASP A 185 17.75 10.46 16.81
N ALA A 186 17.04 11.30 16.04
CA ALA A 186 16.40 12.50 16.59
C ALA A 186 15.26 12.15 17.55
N GLU A 187 14.94 13.08 18.45
CA GLU A 187 13.78 12.94 19.33
C GLU A 187 12.49 12.89 18.50
N SER A 188 11.60 11.96 18.83
CA SER A 188 10.33 11.81 18.14
C SER A 188 9.43 13.03 18.37
N ILE A 189 8.84 13.55 17.30
CA ILE A 189 7.83 14.60 17.34
C ILE A 189 6.45 13.92 17.32
N THR A 190 5.57 14.29 18.24
CA THR A 190 4.17 13.84 18.20
C THR A 190 3.32 15.01 17.72
N LEU A 191 2.63 14.81 16.61
CA LEU A 191 1.66 15.73 16.06
C LEU A 191 0.27 15.29 16.54
N GLU A 192 -0.44 16.23 17.16
CA GLU A 192 -1.80 16.05 17.68
C GLU A 192 -2.67 17.14 17.04
N ASN A 193 -3.73 16.75 16.32
CA ASN A 193 -4.81 17.60 15.79
C ASN A 193 -4.51 18.97 15.16
N GLY A 194 -5.06 19.19 13.97
CA GLY A 194 -5.19 20.51 13.36
C GLY A 194 -4.74 20.50 11.90
N LEU A 195 -5.09 21.57 11.18
CA LEU A 195 -4.74 21.73 9.76
C LEU A 195 -3.24 21.59 9.51
N ASP A 196 -2.41 22.11 10.41
CA ASP A 196 -0.95 22.02 10.28
C ASP A 196 -0.44 20.55 10.36
N VAL A 197 -1.17 19.68 11.06
CA VAL A 197 -0.86 18.24 11.15
C VAL A 197 -1.24 17.52 9.86
N GLU A 198 -2.41 17.84 9.30
CA GLU A 198 -2.87 17.31 8.01
C GLU A 198 -1.92 17.73 6.89
N ASP A 199 -1.58 19.03 6.81
CA ASP A 199 -0.65 19.56 5.80
C ASP A 199 0.74 18.91 5.88
N TYR A 200 1.25 18.67 7.10
CA TYR A 200 2.55 18.01 7.28
C TYR A 200 2.50 16.52 6.93
N PHE A 201 1.42 15.83 7.33
CA PHE A 201 1.24 14.42 6.99
C PHE A 201 1.10 14.21 5.47
N ASP A 202 0.30 15.04 4.81
CA ASP A 202 0.14 15.02 3.35
C ASP A 202 1.48 15.24 2.65
N GLN A 203 2.31 16.17 3.13
CA GLN A 203 3.66 16.38 2.60
C GLN A 203 4.53 15.11 2.70
N LEU A 204 4.46 14.40 3.84
CA LEU A 204 5.19 13.15 4.02
C LEU A 204 4.69 12.04 3.08
N MET A 205 3.38 11.86 2.98
CA MET A 205 2.77 10.85 2.12
C MET A 205 3.05 11.11 0.62
N ASN A 206 3.22 12.37 0.25
CA ASN A 206 3.55 12.76 -1.12
C ASN A 206 5.06 12.81 -1.40
N GLN A 207 5.93 12.50 -0.43
CA GLN A 207 7.37 12.33 -0.71
C GLN A 207 7.58 11.19 -1.71
N HIS A 208 8.46 11.42 -2.68
CA HIS A 208 8.81 10.41 -3.68
C HIS A 208 10.22 9.88 -3.42
N PHE A 209 10.30 8.56 -3.23
CA PHE A 209 11.55 7.81 -3.27
C PHE A 209 11.59 6.95 -4.54
N ALA A 210 12.80 6.70 -5.05
CA ALA A 210 13.05 5.74 -6.14
C ALA A 210 12.93 4.29 -5.62
N ALA A 211 11.77 3.96 -5.04
CA ALA A 211 11.42 2.71 -4.42
C ALA A 211 9.92 2.43 -4.66
N VAL A 212 9.45 1.25 -4.25
CA VAL A 212 8.03 0.88 -4.23
C VAL A 212 7.68 0.54 -2.79
N PRO A 213 6.51 0.96 -2.26
CA PRO A 213 6.13 0.60 -0.91
C PRO A 213 5.80 -0.89 -0.79
N HIS A 214 6.16 -1.52 0.32
CA HIS A 214 5.86 -2.93 0.60
C HIS A 214 5.37 -3.10 2.04
N ILE A 215 4.43 -4.02 2.25
CA ILE A 215 4.01 -4.40 3.59
C ILE A 215 4.82 -5.62 4.02
N ILE A 216 5.59 -5.49 5.10
CA ILE A 216 6.33 -6.59 5.71
C ILE A 216 5.70 -6.98 7.04
N ARG A 217 5.95 -8.22 7.45
CA ARG A 217 5.52 -8.77 8.74
C ARG A 217 6.73 -8.97 9.64
N ASP A 218 6.64 -8.51 10.87
CA ASP A 218 7.66 -8.82 11.88
C ASP A 218 7.45 -10.23 12.47
N GLU A 219 8.28 -10.59 13.46
CA GLU A 219 8.24 -11.92 14.10
C GLU A 219 6.92 -12.18 14.85
N ASP A 220 6.19 -11.13 15.23
CA ASP A 220 4.91 -11.18 15.94
C ASP A 220 3.71 -10.98 14.99
N ASP A 221 3.92 -11.07 13.67
CA ASP A 221 2.94 -10.80 12.60
C ASP A 221 2.40 -9.35 12.61
N ASN A 222 3.10 -8.40 13.24
CA ASN A 222 2.74 -6.98 13.10
C ASN A 222 3.09 -6.50 11.69
N LEU A 223 2.22 -5.67 11.14
CA LEU A 223 2.38 -5.10 9.81
C LEU A 223 3.21 -3.82 9.87
N ILE A 224 4.25 -3.76 9.03
CA ILE A 224 5.10 -2.58 8.85
C ILE A 224 5.06 -2.23 7.36
N LEU A 225 4.73 -0.99 7.03
CA LEU A 225 4.83 -0.47 5.67
C LEU A 225 6.22 0.12 5.47
N VAL A 226 6.97 -0.33 4.47
CA VAL A 226 8.29 0.21 4.13
C VAL A 226 8.26 0.89 2.78
N TYR A 227 8.90 2.03 2.63
CA TYR A 227 9.00 2.80 1.38
C TYR A 227 10.31 3.59 1.33
N GLY A 228 11.32 3.05 0.63
CA GLY A 228 12.66 3.63 0.64
C GLY A 228 13.21 3.71 2.09
N PRO A 229 13.64 4.88 2.57
CA PRO A 229 14.09 5.06 3.97
C PRO A 229 12.94 5.14 4.99
N MET A 230 11.69 5.23 4.53
CA MET A 230 10.52 5.42 5.39
C MET A 230 9.94 4.07 5.84
N SER A 231 9.57 3.98 7.11
CA SER A 231 8.79 2.88 7.68
C SER A 231 7.60 3.42 8.45
N LEU A 232 6.43 2.82 8.29
CA LEU A 232 5.19 3.20 8.97
C LEU A 232 4.59 2.02 9.73
N ILE A 233 4.07 2.28 10.92
CA ILE A 233 3.31 1.34 11.74
C ILE A 233 2.00 2.01 12.14
N VAL A 234 0.91 1.25 12.08
CA VAL A 234 -0.42 1.71 12.48
C VAL A 234 -0.90 0.96 13.72
N SER A 235 -1.49 1.68 14.66
CA SER A 235 -2.16 1.12 15.84
C SER A 235 -3.60 1.61 15.96
N LEU A 236 -4.47 0.72 16.42
CA LEU A 236 -5.89 1.01 16.66
C LEU A 236 -6.16 1.20 18.16
N ASN A 237 -7.21 1.96 18.49
CA ASN A 237 -7.74 2.06 19.84
C ASN A 237 -8.61 0.84 20.20
N GLU A 238 -9.09 0.77 21.45
CA GLU A 238 -9.94 -0.33 21.93
C GLU A 238 -11.27 -0.46 21.17
N GLN A 239 -11.72 0.60 20.50
CA GLN A 239 -12.94 0.65 19.69
C GLN A 239 -12.69 0.30 18.22
N GLY A 240 -11.43 0.04 17.82
CA GLY A 240 -11.05 -0.27 16.44
C GLY A 240 -10.88 0.95 15.54
N GLY A 241 -10.96 2.17 16.09
CA GLY A 241 -10.59 3.40 15.37
C GLY A 241 -9.07 3.56 15.29
N LEU A 242 -8.60 4.30 14.28
CA LEU A 242 -7.19 4.64 14.17
C LEU A 242 -6.75 5.44 15.40
N ALA A 243 -5.64 5.05 16.02
CA ALA A 243 -5.11 5.72 17.22
C ALA A 243 -3.77 6.38 16.96
N VAL A 244 -2.85 5.66 16.31
CA VAL A 244 -1.49 6.16 16.06
C VAL A 244 -1.02 5.72 14.69
N ILE A 245 -0.46 6.67 13.92
CA ILE A 245 0.43 6.39 12.79
C ILE A 245 1.84 6.78 13.23
N SER A 246 2.74 5.80 13.33
CA SER A 246 4.15 6.02 13.63
C SER A 246 4.95 5.97 12.34
N ILE A 247 5.66 7.04 12.02
CA ILE A 247 6.50 7.19 10.83
C ILE A 247 7.95 7.34 11.28
N TYR A 248 8.81 6.48 10.75
CA TYR A 248 10.25 6.54 10.93
C TYR A 248 10.93 6.77 9.58
N ILE A 249 11.88 7.71 9.52
CA ILE A 249 12.74 7.91 8.35
C ILE A 249 14.18 7.59 8.74
N ASP A 250 14.75 6.58 8.10
CA ASP A 250 16.16 6.21 8.27
C ASP A 250 17.07 7.17 7.50
N THR A 251 18.01 7.79 8.20
CA THR A 251 18.99 8.72 7.62
C THR A 251 20.38 8.13 7.51
N ARG A 252 20.58 6.87 7.89
CA ARG A 252 21.91 6.25 7.96
C ARG A 252 22.57 6.10 6.57
N ASP A 253 21.77 6.10 5.51
CA ASP A 253 22.25 6.07 4.12
C ASP A 253 22.40 7.46 3.46
N GLU A 254 22.12 8.57 4.18
CA GLU A 254 22.26 9.94 3.66
C GLU A 254 23.74 10.37 3.44
N GLU A 255 24.75 9.60 3.89
CA GLU A 255 26.18 9.98 3.75
C GLU A 255 26.75 9.85 2.31
N GLU A 256 26.05 9.21 1.35
CA GLU A 256 26.58 9.03 -0.03
C GLU A 256 25.77 9.68 -1.17
N SER A 257 24.65 10.39 -0.92
CA SER A 257 23.86 11.00 -2.01
C SER A 257 23.35 12.43 -1.76
N ILE A 258 24.26 13.39 -1.96
CA ILE A 258 24.07 14.68 -2.66
C ILE A 258 22.77 15.47 -2.33
N ASP A 259 22.88 16.44 -1.40
CA ASP A 259 22.60 17.88 -1.54
C ASP A 259 21.35 18.43 -2.29
N GLU A 260 20.29 17.66 -2.59
CA GLU A 260 19.13 18.19 -3.36
C GLU A 260 17.72 17.96 -2.77
N TYR A 261 17.60 17.50 -1.52
CA TYR A 261 16.30 17.51 -0.82
C TYR A 261 16.20 18.74 0.07
N GLY A 262 15.23 19.62 -0.25
CA GLY A 262 14.99 20.86 0.46
C GLY A 262 14.86 20.65 1.96
N TYR A 263 15.78 21.21 2.71
CA TYR A 263 15.69 21.36 4.16
C TYR A 263 14.36 22.05 4.51
N ILE A 264 13.53 21.39 5.31
CA ILE A 264 12.57 22.08 6.17
C ILE A 264 13.10 21.90 7.59
N GLU A 265 14.10 22.70 7.95
CA GLU A 265 14.27 23.09 9.34
C GLU A 265 13.18 24.11 9.63
N GLU A 266 12.01 23.66 10.09
CA GLU A 266 11.21 24.54 10.95
C GLU A 266 11.70 24.36 12.38
N ASP A 267 12.47 25.35 12.80
CA ASP A 267 12.91 25.54 14.16
C ASP A 267 11.67 25.78 15.03
N LEU A 268 11.08 24.71 15.58
CA LEU A 268 9.95 24.76 16.51
C LEU A 268 10.32 25.38 17.88
N THR A 269 11.37 26.22 17.93
CA THR A 269 11.80 26.96 19.10
C THR A 269 11.74 28.48 18.92
N GLU A 270 10.70 29.02 18.29
CA GLU A 270 10.37 30.43 18.52
C GLU A 270 9.66 30.58 19.88
N PRO A 271 10.28 31.21 20.90
CA PRO A 271 9.57 31.53 22.13
C PRO A 271 8.52 32.59 21.83
N VAL A 272 7.30 32.36 22.31
CA VAL A 272 6.23 33.36 22.37
C VAL A 272 6.79 34.62 23.03
N GLU A 273 6.96 35.70 22.27
CA GLU A 273 7.27 37.02 22.85
C GLU A 273 6.07 37.45 23.71
N GLU A 274 6.22 37.40 25.03
CA GLU A 274 5.30 38.04 25.96
C GLU A 274 5.28 39.55 25.65
N GLU A 275 4.14 40.06 25.16
CA GLU A 275 3.96 41.50 25.03
C GLU A 275 4.16 42.20 26.39
N PRO A 276 4.97 43.25 26.47
CA PRO A 276 5.13 43.98 27.72
C PRO A 276 3.85 44.76 28.02
N PHE A 277 3.27 44.47 29.19
CA PHE A 277 2.30 45.32 29.87
C PHE A 277 2.75 46.78 29.82
N THR A 278 1.96 47.64 29.17
CA THR A 278 2.09 49.09 29.29
C THR A 278 0.99 49.61 30.21
N ASP A 279 1.35 49.81 31.47
CA ASP A 279 0.65 50.75 32.34
C ASP A 279 0.93 52.17 31.82
N TYR A 280 -0.08 52.88 31.30
CA TYR A 280 -0.30 54.33 31.48
C TYR A 280 -1.71 54.74 31.01
#